data_AF-A0A218XBN0-F1
#
_entry.id   AF-A0A218XBN0-F1
#
_cell.length_a   1.000
_cell.length_b   1.000
_cell.length_c   1.000
_cell.angle_alpha   90.00
_cell.angle_beta   90.00
_cell.angle_gamma   90.00
#
_symmetry.space_group_name_H-M   'P 1'
#
loop_
_entity.id
_entity.type
_entity.pdbx_description
1 polymer ?
#
loop_
_entity_poly.entity_id
_entity_poly.type
_entity_poly.pdbx_seq_one_letter_code
_entity_poly.pdbx_strand_id
1 'polypeptide(L)'
;MGKKQHSKDRMFITNTEWATEWGGAKSKETGAHFKRLSFYCCSLTFTPFEDPVCTADGSVFDIMHIIPYIRKYGKHPVTGAPLKQEDLIPLTFHKNPDGEFHCPVLHKVFTEFTHIVAVKTTGNVFCYEAIKELNIKTKNWKELLTDEPFSRDDLITIQNPNALDSKVLVDFDHVKNSLKVDDEELKKMNSDPTYNINVSGDIKQMLKELGTEKGKEAALLGGGGSKAQKERAAALAAILAARSRLQEEENSKSKGEAKATQSFSIVDAASAAVHGRSAAAAKASSSDKTAARIAMHMSGERAPVNAKLVKSRYTTGAASRSFTSTSYDPVTKNEYEYVKVEKNPKKKGYVQLHTTHGDLNIELHCDITPRTCENFIMLCEQGYYNGVPFHRNIRNFMIQGGDPTGTGTGGESIWGKPFKDELNSKLLHSGRGVVSMANSGPHTNGSQFFILYKSANHLNFKHTVFGGVVGGLTTLSVMEKVPVDDNDRPLEEIKIINVTVFVNPYSELDEEEGEEKAKTEKTVDDEDKDKVGSWFSNPGAGTAEPGAVGSGGVGKYLKARNAKGGSGADAENGSAVTKKRKVGASTGDYGNFSSW
;
A
#
# COMPACT_ATOMS: atom_id res chain seq x y z
N MET A 1 -61.99 30.85 -36.80
CA MET A 1 -60.53 30.85 -36.52
C MET A 1 -60.13 29.39 -36.32
N GLY A 2 -59.12 28.78 -36.93
CA GLY A 2 -58.15 29.19 -37.93
C GLY A 2 -57.90 28.01 -38.89
N LYS A 3 -57.65 28.36 -40.15
CA LYS A 3 -57.43 27.45 -41.28
C LYS A 3 -56.04 26.80 -41.22
N LYS A 4 -55.92 25.63 -41.85
CA LYS A 4 -54.71 24.86 -42.21
C LYS A 4 -54.27 23.77 -41.22
N GLN A 5 -55.08 22.73 -41.10
CA GLN A 5 -54.61 21.39 -40.76
C GLN A 5 -54.40 20.62 -42.07
N HIS A 6 -53.37 21.00 -42.84
CA HIS A 6 -52.96 20.23 -44.02
C HIS A 6 -51.98 19.14 -43.59
N SER A 7 -52.44 17.90 -43.69
CA SER A 7 -51.69 16.71 -44.09
C SER A 7 -50.18 16.91 -44.22
N LYS A 8 -49.42 16.49 -43.20
CA LYS A 8 -48.01 16.14 -43.34
C LYS A 8 -47.83 14.62 -43.37
N ASP A 9 -48.74 13.92 -44.05
CA ASP A 9 -48.59 12.50 -44.33
C ASP A 9 -47.66 12.34 -45.55
N ARG A 10 -46.35 12.49 -45.30
CA ARG A 10 -45.30 12.29 -46.29
C ARG A 10 -44.38 11.19 -45.77
N MET A 11 -43.99 10.26 -46.62
CA MET A 11 -43.07 9.15 -46.27
C MET A 11 -41.62 9.61 -46.00
N PHE A 12 -41.37 10.91 -45.85
CA PHE A 12 -40.05 11.47 -45.57
C PHE A 12 -40.17 12.66 -44.61
N ILE A 13 -39.18 12.79 -43.73
CA ILE A 13 -39.05 13.89 -42.77
C ILE A 13 -38.15 14.97 -43.39
N THR A 14 -38.50 16.25 -43.25
CA THR A 14 -37.63 17.35 -43.71
C THR A 14 -36.47 17.58 -42.76
N ASN A 15 -35.35 18.12 -43.25
CA ASN A 15 -34.16 18.36 -42.42
C ASN A 15 -34.43 19.27 -41.21
N THR A 16 -35.34 20.24 -41.38
CA THR A 16 -35.81 21.10 -40.30
C THR A 16 -36.67 20.35 -39.27
N GLU A 17 -37.59 19.48 -39.72
CA GLU A 17 -38.44 18.69 -38.81
C GLU A 17 -37.64 17.59 -38.08
N TRP A 18 -36.61 17.04 -38.72
CA TRP A 18 -35.62 16.19 -38.08
C TRP A 18 -34.82 16.97 -37.03
N ALA A 19 -34.40 18.20 -37.31
CA ALA A 19 -33.63 18.97 -36.34
C ALA A 19 -34.45 19.44 -35.11
N THR A 20 -35.75 19.73 -35.26
CA THR A 20 -36.54 20.39 -34.20
C THR A 20 -37.60 19.53 -33.53
N GLU A 21 -38.29 18.66 -34.26
CA GLU A 21 -39.48 17.95 -33.74
C GLU A 21 -39.26 16.45 -33.51
N TRP A 22 -38.50 15.75 -34.37
CA TRP A 22 -38.44 14.27 -34.37
C TRP A 22 -37.04 13.64 -34.39
N GLY A 23 -35.97 14.37 -34.68
CA GLY A 23 -34.60 13.84 -34.72
C GLY A 23 -33.84 14.08 -33.42
N GLY A 24 -33.21 13.01 -32.93
CA GLY A 24 -32.58 12.90 -31.61
C GLY A 24 -31.25 13.63 -31.42
N ALA A 25 -31.00 14.75 -32.09
CA ALA A 25 -29.85 15.60 -31.83
C ALA A 25 -30.30 16.95 -31.27
N LYS A 26 -30.94 16.92 -30.10
CA LYS A 26 -30.85 18.09 -29.21
C LYS A 26 -29.37 18.36 -29.04
N SER A 27 -28.91 19.60 -29.22
CA SER A 27 -27.60 19.97 -28.70
C SER A 27 -27.63 19.55 -27.24
N LYS A 28 -26.95 18.45 -26.91
CA LYS A 28 -26.53 18.22 -25.54
C LYS A 28 -25.67 19.45 -25.30
N GLU A 29 -26.25 20.47 -24.67
CA GLU A 29 -25.46 21.22 -23.71
C GLU A 29 -24.89 20.12 -22.82
N THR A 30 -23.66 19.74 -23.11
CA THR A 30 -22.83 18.88 -22.30
C THR A 30 -22.51 19.66 -21.04
N GLY A 31 -23.56 19.95 -20.25
CA GLY A 31 -23.41 20.21 -18.84
C GLY A 31 -22.91 18.91 -18.26
N ALA A 32 -21.58 18.78 -18.20
CA ALA A 32 -20.94 17.71 -17.48
C ALA A 32 -21.53 17.67 -16.06
N HIS A 33 -21.72 16.47 -15.53
CA HIS A 33 -22.10 16.29 -14.13
C HIS A 33 -21.21 17.19 -13.26
N PHE A 34 -21.81 18.08 -12.48
CA PHE A 34 -21.10 18.99 -11.57
C PHE A 34 -20.17 18.16 -10.69
N LYS A 35 -18.87 18.18 -11.00
CA LYS A 35 -17.83 17.47 -10.25
C LYS A 35 -16.87 18.50 -9.70
N ARG A 36 -17.00 18.74 -8.40
CA ARG A 36 -16.12 19.64 -7.64
C ARG A 36 -14.76 18.97 -7.47
N LEU A 37 -13.69 19.75 -7.57
CA LEU A 37 -12.37 19.29 -7.16
C LEU A 37 -12.33 19.09 -5.64
N SER A 38 -11.94 17.89 -5.19
CA SER A 38 -11.74 17.62 -3.77
C SER A 38 -10.63 18.51 -3.20
N PHE A 39 -10.76 18.90 -1.93
CA PHE A 39 -9.91 19.93 -1.32
C PHE A 39 -8.43 19.55 -1.17
N TYR A 40 -8.13 18.25 -1.20
CA TYR A 40 -6.78 17.71 -1.08
C TYR A 40 -6.09 17.51 -2.44
N CYS A 41 -6.74 17.89 -3.55
CA CYS A 41 -6.20 17.76 -4.89
C CYS A 41 -5.66 19.09 -5.42
N CYS A 42 -4.60 19.02 -6.21
CA CYS A 42 -4.02 20.13 -6.96
C CYS A 42 -4.96 20.56 -8.10
N SER A 43 -5.22 21.86 -8.23
CA SER A 43 -6.06 22.45 -9.27
C SER A 43 -5.47 22.37 -10.68
N LEU A 44 -4.18 22.03 -10.83
CA LEU A 44 -3.51 21.89 -12.12
C LEU A 44 -3.44 20.41 -12.58
N THR A 45 -3.09 19.48 -11.70
CA THR A 45 -2.90 18.05 -12.05
C THR A 45 -4.10 17.18 -11.69
N PHE A 46 -5.02 17.67 -10.85
CA PHE A 46 -6.15 16.93 -10.28
C PHE A 46 -5.74 15.71 -9.43
N THR A 47 -4.46 15.60 -9.07
CA THR A 47 -3.92 14.59 -8.16
C THR A 47 -3.83 15.13 -6.73
N PRO A 48 -3.80 14.28 -5.70
CA PRO A 48 -3.46 14.70 -4.35
C PRO A 48 -2.14 15.48 -4.33
N PHE A 49 -2.07 16.58 -3.59
CA PHE A 49 -0.84 17.34 -3.42
C PHE A 49 0.04 16.75 -2.31
N GLU A 50 1.36 16.89 -2.45
CA GLU A 50 2.33 16.60 -1.38
C GLU A 50 2.75 17.89 -0.67
N ASP A 51 3.20 18.89 -1.46
CA ASP A 51 3.62 20.21 -0.99
C ASP A 51 2.65 21.29 -1.49
N PRO A 52 1.54 21.55 -0.75
CA PRO A 52 0.52 22.47 -1.20
C PRO A 52 0.97 23.92 -1.10
N VAL A 53 0.69 24.68 -2.16
CA VAL A 53 0.76 26.13 -2.21
C VAL A 53 -0.58 26.68 -2.67
N CYS A 54 -0.95 27.88 -2.24
CA CYS A 54 -2.15 28.54 -2.71
C CYS A 54 -1.89 29.95 -3.23
N THR A 55 -2.85 30.41 -4.01
CA THR A 55 -2.96 31.78 -4.49
C THR A 55 -4.01 32.52 -3.66
N ALA A 56 -4.04 33.85 -3.74
CA ALA A 56 -4.95 34.69 -2.95
C ALA A 56 -6.44 34.44 -3.22
N ASP A 57 -6.78 33.86 -4.39
CA ASP A 57 -8.15 33.43 -4.76
C ASP A 57 -8.58 32.12 -4.05
N GLY A 58 -7.66 31.45 -3.34
CA GLY A 58 -7.90 30.18 -2.66
C GLY A 58 -7.77 28.95 -3.55
N SER A 59 -7.23 29.07 -4.77
CA SER A 59 -6.85 27.93 -5.59
C SER A 59 -5.60 27.25 -5.00
N VAL A 60 -5.60 25.92 -4.90
CA VAL A 60 -4.50 25.13 -4.31
C VAL A 60 -3.79 24.36 -5.39
N PHE A 61 -2.47 24.39 -5.36
CA PHE A 61 -1.60 23.73 -6.31
C PHE A 61 -0.49 22.98 -5.58
N ASP A 62 0.14 22.05 -6.28
CA ASP A 62 1.39 21.44 -5.84
C ASP A 62 2.56 22.27 -6.38
N ILE A 63 3.52 22.59 -5.51
CA ILE A 63 4.68 23.44 -5.81
C ILE A 63 5.48 22.91 -7.02
N MET A 64 5.63 21.59 -7.14
CA MET A 64 6.40 20.95 -8.19
C MET A 64 5.80 21.19 -9.59
N HIS A 65 4.48 21.36 -9.65
CA HIS A 65 3.75 21.45 -10.90
C HIS A 65 3.43 22.91 -11.29
N ILE A 66 3.15 23.77 -10.30
CA ILE A 66 2.76 25.16 -10.56
C ILE A 66 3.94 26.05 -10.97
N ILE A 67 5.14 25.84 -10.42
CA ILE A 67 6.33 26.61 -10.79
C ILE A 67 6.66 26.45 -12.29
N PRO A 68 6.75 25.23 -12.86
CA PRO A 68 6.93 25.06 -14.30
C PRO A 68 5.82 25.75 -15.12
N TYR A 69 4.56 25.64 -14.69
CA TYR A 69 3.43 26.25 -15.38
C TYR A 69 3.53 27.78 -15.44
N ILE A 70 3.85 28.41 -14.32
CA ILE A 70 4.05 29.87 -14.24
C ILE A 70 5.22 30.31 -15.12
N ARG A 71 6.32 29.56 -15.15
CA ARG A 71 7.47 29.90 -16.01
C ARG A 71 7.12 29.80 -17.51
N LYS A 72 6.32 28.81 -17.91
CA LYS A 72 5.94 28.59 -19.31
C LYS A 72 4.87 29.59 -19.80
N TYR A 73 3.85 29.85 -18.98
CA TYR A 73 2.67 30.59 -19.42
C TYR A 73 2.48 31.95 -18.74
N GLY A 74 3.10 32.19 -17.58
CA GLY A 74 2.95 33.44 -16.82
C GLY A 74 1.52 33.73 -16.34
N LYS A 75 0.67 32.70 -16.31
CA LYS A 75 -0.77 32.81 -16.04
C LYS A 75 -1.20 31.88 -14.92
N HIS A 76 -2.33 32.21 -14.30
CA HIS A 76 -3.00 31.43 -13.28
C HIS A 76 -3.80 30.28 -13.93
N PRO A 77 -3.61 29.01 -13.54
CA PRO A 77 -4.26 27.87 -14.21
C PRO A 77 -5.80 27.85 -14.14
N VAL A 78 -6.36 28.39 -13.05
CA VAL A 78 -7.82 28.43 -12.84
C VAL A 78 -8.45 29.66 -13.49
N THR A 79 -7.98 30.87 -13.17
CA THR A 79 -8.60 32.13 -13.58
C THR A 79 -8.04 32.75 -14.87
N GLY A 80 -6.87 32.32 -15.35
CA GLY A 80 -6.18 32.90 -16.51
C GLY A 80 -5.50 34.25 -16.24
N ALA A 81 -5.62 34.80 -15.03
CA ALA A 81 -4.98 36.06 -14.62
C ALA A 81 -3.44 35.94 -14.64
N PRO A 82 -2.67 37.04 -14.81
CA PRO A 82 -1.23 36.99 -14.69
C PRO A 82 -0.82 36.56 -13.26
N LEU A 83 0.10 35.60 -13.15
CA LEU A 83 0.55 35.05 -11.87
C LEU A 83 2.07 34.98 -11.82
N LYS A 84 2.68 35.45 -10.72
CA LYS A 84 4.12 35.34 -10.48
C LYS A 84 4.40 34.30 -9.39
N GLN A 85 5.65 33.84 -9.32
CA GLN A 85 6.09 32.89 -8.29
C GLN A 85 5.99 33.47 -6.86
N GLU A 86 6.17 34.78 -6.71
CA GLU A 86 6.10 35.49 -5.42
C GLU A 86 4.68 35.55 -4.84
N ASP A 87 3.66 35.37 -5.69
CA ASP A 87 2.25 35.42 -5.28
C ASP A 87 1.77 34.08 -4.67
N LEU A 88 2.63 33.05 -4.68
CA LEU A 88 2.34 31.74 -4.12
C LEU A 88 2.61 31.72 -2.62
N ILE A 89 1.64 31.24 -1.85
CA ILE A 89 1.69 31.15 -0.41
C ILE A 89 1.81 29.65 -0.05
N PRO A 90 2.87 29.23 0.67
CA PRO A 90 2.98 27.84 1.12
C PRO A 90 1.89 27.53 2.14
N LEU A 91 1.29 26.33 2.05
CA LEU A 91 0.25 25.89 2.97
C LEU A 91 0.76 24.78 3.88
N THR A 92 0.36 24.83 5.14
CA THR A 92 0.65 23.80 6.15
C THR A 92 -0.65 23.12 6.58
N PHE A 93 -0.83 21.87 6.13
CA PHE A 93 -1.94 21.02 6.57
C PHE A 93 -1.49 20.09 7.70
N HIS A 94 -2.28 20.02 8.77
CA HIS A 94 -2.02 19.12 9.90
C HIS A 94 -2.73 17.79 9.73
N LYS A 95 -2.02 16.68 9.99
CA LYS A 95 -2.56 15.31 9.92
C LYS A 95 -2.71 14.71 11.32
N ASN A 96 -3.79 13.96 11.51
CA ASN A 96 -4.03 13.17 12.71
C ASN A 96 -3.10 11.94 12.76
N PRO A 97 -3.02 11.22 13.89
CA PRO A 97 -2.30 9.94 13.97
C PRO A 97 -2.74 8.92 12.91
N ASP A 98 -4.00 8.98 12.47
CA ASP A 98 -4.58 8.12 11.42
C ASP A 98 -4.24 8.58 9.99
N GLY A 99 -3.49 9.69 9.83
CA GLY A 99 -3.08 10.23 8.53
C GLY A 99 -4.09 11.17 7.85
N GLU A 100 -5.24 11.42 8.45
CA GLU A 100 -6.29 12.30 7.91
C GLU A 100 -6.02 13.79 8.20
N PHE A 101 -6.35 14.67 7.24
CA PHE A 101 -6.22 16.11 7.44
C PHE A 101 -7.25 16.64 8.44
N HIS A 102 -6.82 17.42 9.41
CA HIS A 102 -7.68 17.95 10.47
C HIS A 102 -7.33 19.39 10.85
N CYS A 103 -8.29 20.08 11.46
CA CYS A 103 -8.06 21.37 12.07
C CYS A 103 -7.26 21.20 13.37
N PRO A 104 -6.09 21.85 13.52
CA PRO A 104 -5.21 21.65 14.67
C PRO A 104 -5.80 22.18 16.00
N VAL A 105 -6.81 23.06 15.95
CA VAL A 105 -7.41 23.68 17.14
C VAL A 105 -8.66 22.95 17.60
N LEU A 106 -9.55 22.58 16.66
CA LEU A 106 -10.81 21.90 16.96
C LEU A 106 -10.72 20.38 16.88
N HIS A 107 -9.58 19.84 16.42
CA HIS A 107 -9.37 18.41 16.14
C HIS A 107 -10.42 17.78 15.20
N LYS A 108 -11.12 18.61 14.43
CA LYS A 108 -12.15 18.20 13.47
C LYS A 108 -11.50 17.82 12.16
N VAL A 109 -11.77 16.61 11.68
CA VAL A 109 -11.31 16.11 10.38
C VAL A 109 -11.95 16.92 9.25
N PHE A 110 -11.16 17.29 8.24
CA PHE A 110 -11.64 17.99 7.07
C PHE A 110 -12.39 17.04 6.13
N THR A 111 -13.54 17.49 5.61
CA THR A 111 -14.36 16.75 4.65
C THR A 111 -14.71 17.64 3.45
N GLU A 112 -15.28 17.06 2.40
CA GLU A 112 -15.76 17.80 1.22
C GLU A 112 -16.87 18.84 1.51
N PHE A 113 -17.41 18.82 2.73
CA PHE A 113 -18.42 19.77 3.21
C PHE A 113 -17.88 20.73 4.27
N THR A 114 -16.61 20.61 4.66
CA THR A 114 -16.02 21.54 5.62
C THR A 114 -15.66 22.87 4.98
N HIS A 115 -15.87 23.95 5.73
CA HIS A 115 -15.42 25.28 5.33
C HIS A 115 -13.96 25.45 5.80
N ILE A 116 -13.03 25.47 4.87
CA ILE A 116 -11.59 25.49 5.11
C ILE A 116 -11.02 26.85 4.73
N VAL A 117 -10.21 27.41 5.62
CA VAL A 117 -9.54 28.71 5.45
C VAL A 117 -8.07 28.59 5.82
N ALA A 118 -7.23 29.36 5.14
CA ALA A 118 -5.82 29.51 5.48
C ALA A 118 -5.52 30.96 5.85
N VAL A 119 -4.54 31.15 6.73
CA VAL A 119 -4.03 32.49 7.07
C VAL A 119 -2.83 32.78 6.17
N LYS A 120 -2.88 33.87 5.42
CA LYS A 120 -1.85 34.22 4.41
C LYS A 120 -0.45 34.41 4.99
N THR A 121 -0.35 34.94 6.21
CA THR A 121 0.95 35.27 6.83
C THR A 121 1.77 34.03 7.15
N THR A 122 1.13 32.96 7.65
CA THR A 122 1.81 31.74 8.08
C THR A 122 1.53 30.51 7.22
N GLY A 123 0.49 30.54 6.40
CA GLY A 123 0.09 29.42 5.56
C GLY A 123 -0.65 28.31 6.32
N ASN A 124 -0.89 28.45 7.62
CA ASN A 124 -1.56 27.41 8.41
C ASN A 124 -3.06 27.32 8.05
N VAL A 125 -3.55 26.09 7.95
CA VAL A 125 -4.91 25.78 7.52
C VAL A 125 -5.81 25.43 8.70
N PHE A 126 -6.97 26.06 8.77
CA PHE A 126 -7.95 25.92 9.86
C PHE A 126 -9.37 25.68 9.33
N CYS A 127 -10.23 25.13 10.19
CA CYS A 127 -11.68 25.22 10.00
C CYS A 127 -12.12 26.68 10.17
N TYR A 128 -12.96 27.18 9.25
CA TYR A 128 -13.55 28.53 9.37
C TYR A 128 -14.31 28.72 10.69
N GLU A 129 -14.91 27.65 11.21
CA GLU A 129 -15.55 27.61 12.52
C GLU A 129 -14.58 28.06 13.63
N ALA A 130 -13.35 27.52 13.65
CA ALA A 130 -12.34 27.88 14.66
C ALA A 130 -12.00 29.38 14.61
N ILE A 131 -11.72 29.89 13.41
CA ILE A 131 -11.39 31.32 13.22
C ILE A 131 -12.59 32.21 13.55
N LYS A 132 -13.80 31.80 13.15
CA LYS A 132 -15.02 32.56 13.44
C LYS A 132 -15.24 32.70 14.93
N GLU A 133 -15.05 31.63 15.69
CA GLU A 133 -15.31 31.63 17.13
C GLU A 133 -14.20 32.26 17.95
N LEU A 134 -12.95 31.94 17.65
CA LEU A 134 -11.81 32.32 18.48
C LEU A 134 -11.15 33.63 18.06
N ASN A 135 -11.32 34.07 16.81
CA ASN A 135 -10.74 35.33 16.29
C ASN A 135 -11.79 36.38 15.97
N ILE A 136 -12.78 36.04 15.13
CA ILE A 136 -13.73 37.04 14.60
C ILE A 136 -14.70 37.50 15.69
N LYS A 137 -15.32 36.57 16.44
CA LYS A 137 -16.28 36.91 17.51
C LYS A 137 -15.60 37.65 18.68
N THR A 138 -14.38 37.24 19.03
CA THR A 138 -13.59 37.80 20.14
C THR A 138 -12.85 39.08 19.76
N LYS A 139 -12.79 39.43 18.46
CA LYS A 139 -11.95 40.50 17.89
C LYS A 139 -10.45 40.32 18.21
N ASN A 140 -10.02 39.06 18.38
CA ASN A 140 -8.62 38.72 18.60
C ASN A 140 -7.95 38.35 17.28
N TRP A 141 -7.18 39.27 16.71
CA TRP A 141 -6.53 39.13 15.39
C TRP A 141 -5.11 38.56 15.50
N LYS A 142 -4.99 37.45 16.24
CA LYS A 142 -3.75 36.68 16.39
C LYS A 142 -4.00 35.25 15.98
N GLU A 143 -3.09 34.67 15.21
CA GLU A 143 -3.24 33.32 14.73
C GLU A 143 -3.22 32.30 15.88
N LEU A 144 -4.01 31.23 15.75
CA LEU A 144 -4.30 30.28 16.82
C LEU A 144 -3.14 29.35 17.20
N LEU A 145 -2.09 29.24 16.37
CA LEU A 145 -0.94 28.37 16.62
C LEU A 145 0.33 29.15 16.97
N THR A 146 0.62 30.21 16.23
CA THR A 146 1.89 30.95 16.27
C THR A 146 1.78 32.30 16.98
N ASP A 147 0.56 32.72 17.35
CA ASP A 147 0.24 34.06 17.87
C ASP A 147 0.62 35.23 16.95
N GLU A 148 0.91 34.97 15.67
CA GLU A 148 1.24 36.02 14.71
C GLU A 148 0.02 36.91 14.40
N PRO A 149 0.18 38.24 14.35
CA PRO A 149 -0.91 39.14 14.04
C PRO A 149 -1.31 39.01 12.56
N PHE A 150 -2.60 38.86 12.28
CA PHE A 150 -3.13 38.80 10.91
C PHE A 150 -4.39 39.65 10.76
N SER A 151 -4.67 40.14 9.56
CA SER A 151 -5.88 40.93 9.27
C SER A 151 -7.00 40.08 8.68
N ARG A 152 -8.21 40.65 8.59
CA ARG A 152 -9.33 39.95 7.94
C ARG A 152 -9.07 39.64 6.47
N ASP A 153 -8.30 40.49 5.79
CA ASP A 153 -7.99 40.36 4.36
C ASP A 153 -6.93 39.27 4.11
N ASP A 154 -6.22 38.85 5.15
CA ASP A 154 -5.26 37.75 5.10
C ASP A 154 -5.93 36.37 5.18
N LEU A 155 -7.26 36.30 5.32
CA LEU A 155 -8.00 35.04 5.34
C LEU A 155 -8.33 34.57 3.92
N ILE A 156 -7.66 33.49 3.51
CA ILE A 156 -7.86 32.87 2.21
C ILE A 156 -8.84 31.71 2.36
N THR A 157 -9.93 31.75 1.61
CA THR A 157 -10.92 30.67 1.65
C THR A 157 -10.56 29.58 0.63
N ILE A 158 -10.05 28.45 1.12
CA ILE A 158 -9.71 27.30 0.29
C ILE A 158 -10.97 26.58 -0.15
N GLN A 159 -11.93 26.38 0.74
CA GLN A 159 -13.14 25.64 0.43
C GLN A 159 -14.32 26.21 1.19
N ASN A 160 -15.38 26.51 0.46
CA ASN A 160 -16.66 26.91 1.04
C ASN A 160 -17.76 25.97 0.53
N PRO A 161 -18.48 25.23 1.39
CA PRO A 161 -19.57 24.36 0.97
C PRO A 161 -20.77 25.13 0.42
N ASN A 162 -20.97 26.39 0.83
CA ASN A 162 -22.13 27.20 0.47
C ASN A 162 -21.93 27.97 -0.85
N ALA A 163 -20.69 28.09 -1.33
CA ALA A 163 -20.37 28.70 -2.61
C ALA A 163 -20.12 27.59 -3.64
N LEU A 164 -21.16 27.26 -4.41
CA LEU A 164 -21.15 26.13 -5.35
C LEU A 164 -20.37 26.42 -6.64
N ASP A 165 -20.19 27.70 -7.00
CA ASP A 165 -19.71 28.08 -8.34
C ASP A 165 -18.18 28.22 -8.48
N SER A 166 -17.41 28.16 -7.40
CA SER A 166 -16.02 28.65 -7.43
C SER A 166 -14.94 27.67 -7.91
N LYS A 167 -15.25 26.39 -8.15
CA LYS A 167 -14.22 25.36 -8.50
C LYS A 167 -14.72 24.24 -9.41
N VAL A 168 -15.45 24.59 -10.47
CA VAL A 168 -15.88 23.63 -11.49
C VAL A 168 -14.72 23.36 -12.45
N LEU A 169 -14.34 22.09 -12.60
CA LEU A 169 -13.18 21.67 -13.41
C LEU A 169 -13.23 22.14 -14.87
N VAL A 170 -14.44 22.17 -15.44
CA VAL A 170 -14.66 22.60 -16.83
C VAL A 170 -14.35 24.09 -17.01
N ASP A 171 -14.40 24.87 -15.93
CA ASP A 171 -14.22 26.31 -15.99
C ASP A 171 -12.77 26.78 -15.94
N PHE A 172 -11.84 25.88 -15.62
CA PHE A 172 -10.43 26.21 -15.44
C PHE A 172 -9.79 26.62 -16.78
N ASP A 173 -9.07 27.75 -16.78
CA ASP A 173 -8.45 28.32 -17.99
C ASP A 173 -7.55 27.33 -18.73
N HIS A 174 -6.71 26.58 -18.00
CA HIS A 174 -5.82 25.59 -18.60
C HIS A 174 -6.58 24.41 -19.23
N VAL A 175 -7.77 24.08 -18.73
CA VAL A 175 -8.64 23.05 -19.30
C VAL A 175 -9.34 23.59 -20.54
N LYS A 176 -9.91 24.80 -20.48
CA LYS A 176 -10.57 25.47 -21.60
C LYS A 176 -9.65 25.66 -22.80
N ASN A 177 -8.42 26.09 -22.53
CA ASN A 177 -7.43 26.40 -23.56
C ASN A 177 -6.49 25.22 -23.87
N SER A 178 -6.69 24.05 -23.23
CA SER A 178 -5.84 22.87 -23.39
C SER A 178 -4.35 23.15 -23.18
N LEU A 179 -4.01 23.99 -22.21
CA LEU A 179 -2.64 24.36 -21.86
C LEU A 179 -2.01 23.25 -21.02
N LYS A 180 -1.00 22.57 -21.56
CA LYS A 180 -0.25 21.50 -20.88
C LYS A 180 1.24 21.82 -20.81
N VAL A 181 1.84 21.58 -19.65
CA VAL A 181 3.31 21.53 -19.51
C VAL A 181 3.77 20.21 -20.11
N ASP A 182 4.81 20.24 -20.95
CA ASP A 182 5.26 19.04 -21.65
C ASP A 182 6.00 18.11 -20.67
N ASP A 183 5.64 16.81 -20.67
CA ASP A 183 6.20 15.80 -19.76
C ASP A 183 7.72 15.66 -19.87
N GLU A 184 8.31 16.01 -21.02
CA GLU A 184 9.77 16.01 -21.18
C GLU A 184 10.48 17.07 -20.35
N GLU A 185 9.86 18.23 -20.16
CA GLU A 185 10.43 19.34 -19.39
C GLU A 185 10.31 19.06 -17.89
N LEU A 186 9.19 18.48 -17.45
CA LEU A 186 9.00 17.94 -16.10
C LEU A 186 10.00 16.81 -15.77
N LYS A 187 10.24 15.89 -16.72
CA LYS A 187 11.25 14.84 -16.56
C LYS A 187 12.66 15.41 -16.43
N LYS A 188 13.00 16.42 -17.24
CA LYS A 188 14.31 17.12 -17.16
C LYS A 188 14.48 17.87 -15.84
N MET A 189 13.41 18.48 -15.34
CA MET A 189 13.41 19.13 -14.02
C MET A 189 13.55 18.15 -12.86
N ASN A 190 12.91 16.98 -12.94
CA ASN A 190 13.05 15.94 -11.93
C ASN A 190 14.43 15.25 -11.97
N SER A 191 15.04 15.13 -13.17
CA SER A 191 16.36 14.52 -13.31
C SER A 191 17.50 15.46 -12.90
N ASP A 192 17.38 16.76 -13.19
CA ASP A 192 18.40 17.76 -12.92
C ASP A 192 17.89 18.82 -11.91
N PRO A 193 18.28 18.73 -10.62
CA PRO A 193 17.94 19.72 -9.59
C PRO A 193 18.45 21.14 -9.89
N THR A 194 19.37 21.28 -10.85
CA THR A 194 19.97 22.54 -11.28
C THR A 194 19.42 23.08 -12.60
N TYR A 195 18.51 22.35 -13.27
CA TYR A 195 17.95 22.75 -14.57
C TYR A 195 17.36 24.17 -14.55
N ASN A 196 16.80 24.54 -13.40
CA ASN A 196 16.04 25.77 -13.21
C ASN A 196 16.76 26.86 -12.39
N ILE A 197 18.04 26.66 -12.07
CA ILE A 197 18.85 27.59 -11.28
C ILE A 197 19.91 28.21 -12.19
N ASN A 198 19.94 29.54 -12.28
CA ASN A 198 20.94 30.25 -13.05
C ASN A 198 22.24 30.34 -12.23
N VAL A 199 23.09 29.31 -12.33
CA VAL A 199 24.34 29.20 -11.56
C VAL A 199 25.55 29.39 -12.48
N SER A 200 26.63 29.99 -11.96
CA SER A 200 27.92 30.10 -12.66
C SER A 200 28.46 28.73 -13.08
N GLY A 201 29.20 28.69 -14.19
CA GLY A 201 29.68 27.45 -14.81
C GLY A 201 30.46 26.55 -13.84
N ASP A 202 31.28 27.15 -12.99
CA ASP A 202 32.12 26.43 -12.03
C ASP A 202 31.30 25.70 -10.95
N ILE A 203 30.22 26.32 -10.46
CA ILE A 203 29.35 25.71 -9.45
C ILE A 203 28.49 24.61 -10.08
N LYS A 204 28.07 24.79 -11.34
CA LYS A 204 27.36 23.76 -12.12
C LYS A 204 28.25 22.53 -12.33
N GLN A 205 29.54 22.73 -12.55
CA GLN A 205 30.53 21.66 -12.67
C GLN A 205 30.75 20.94 -11.34
N MET A 206 30.87 21.66 -10.21
CA MET A 206 30.98 21.06 -8.88
C MET A 206 29.74 20.25 -8.47
N LEU A 207 28.52 20.73 -8.74
CA LEU A 207 27.30 19.96 -8.43
C LEU A 207 27.19 18.70 -9.28
N LYS A 208 27.63 18.76 -10.54
CA LYS A 208 27.65 17.59 -11.44
C LYS A 208 28.66 16.54 -10.96
N GLU A 209 29.82 16.96 -10.45
CA GLU A 209 30.81 16.07 -9.84
C GLU A 209 30.28 15.42 -8.55
N LEU A 210 29.51 16.14 -7.73
CA LEU A 210 28.88 15.58 -6.52
C LEU A 210 27.90 14.43 -6.82
N GLY A 211 27.25 14.46 -7.98
CA GLY A 211 26.34 13.40 -8.44
C GLY A 211 27.03 12.13 -8.93
N THR A 212 28.34 12.15 -9.17
CA THR A 212 29.11 10.98 -9.62
C THR A 212 29.42 10.03 -8.46
N GLU A 213 29.73 8.75 -8.76
CA GLU A 213 30.20 7.77 -7.78
C GLU A 213 31.37 8.31 -6.93
N LYS A 214 32.28 9.09 -7.54
CA LYS A 214 33.38 9.76 -6.84
C LYS A 214 32.91 10.86 -5.89
N GLY A 215 31.86 11.59 -6.25
CA GLY A 215 31.22 12.59 -5.40
C GLY A 215 30.49 11.95 -4.22
N LYS A 216 29.83 10.80 -4.45
CA LYS A 216 29.22 9.99 -3.40
C LYS A 216 30.26 9.36 -2.47
N GLU A 217 31.36 8.84 -2.99
CA GLU A 217 32.50 8.37 -2.19
C GLU A 217 33.11 9.51 -1.37
N ALA A 218 33.33 10.69 -1.97
CA ALA A 218 33.84 11.86 -1.26
C ALA A 218 32.85 12.37 -0.19
N ALA A 219 31.54 12.28 -0.43
CA ALA A 219 30.50 12.59 0.54
C ALA A 219 30.43 11.56 1.68
N LEU A 220 30.64 10.27 1.36
CA LEU A 220 30.61 9.15 2.31
C LEU A 220 31.87 9.09 3.20
N LEU A 221 33.02 9.47 2.67
CA LEU A 221 34.26 9.72 3.43
C LEU A 221 34.20 11.03 4.25
N GLY A 222 33.20 11.87 3.98
CA GLY A 222 32.96 13.16 4.60
C GLY A 222 33.98 14.22 4.19
N GLY A 223 33.50 15.42 3.88
CA GLY A 223 34.34 16.56 3.54
C GLY A 223 35.38 16.91 4.63
N GLY A 224 36.54 17.38 4.17
CA GLY A 224 37.71 17.73 4.97
C GLY A 224 38.97 17.33 4.21
N GLY A 225 39.92 18.26 4.03
CA GLY A 225 41.12 18.03 3.20
C GLY A 225 41.93 16.78 3.60
N SER A 226 42.93 16.41 2.80
CA SER A 226 43.62 15.10 2.87
C SER A 226 44.13 14.69 4.26
N LYS A 227 44.43 15.68 5.13
CA LYS A 227 44.81 15.46 6.53
C LYS A 227 43.69 14.85 7.36
N ALA A 228 42.45 15.34 7.25
CA ALA A 228 41.30 14.84 7.99
C ALA A 228 40.89 13.43 7.51
N GLN A 229 41.00 13.16 6.21
CA GLN A 229 40.77 11.83 5.63
C GLN A 229 41.75 10.79 6.17
N LYS A 230 43.05 11.14 6.24
CA LYS A 230 44.08 10.25 6.80
C LYS A 230 43.88 9.99 8.29
N GLU A 231 43.49 10.99 9.07
CA GLU A 231 43.21 10.84 10.50
C GLU A 231 41.98 9.95 10.75
N ARG A 232 40.93 10.05 9.94
CA ARG A 232 39.75 9.16 10.02
C ARG A 232 40.07 7.73 9.60
N ALA A 233 40.84 7.54 8.52
CA ALA A 233 41.28 6.22 8.10
C ALA A 233 42.16 5.53 9.17
N ALA A 234 43.06 6.30 9.81
CA ALA A 234 43.87 5.81 10.92
C ALA A 234 43.01 5.44 12.14
N ALA A 235 41.98 6.24 12.45
CA ALA A 235 41.05 5.94 13.55
C ALA A 235 40.21 4.69 13.27
N LEU A 236 39.72 4.50 12.04
CA LEU A 236 38.95 3.32 11.65
C LEU A 236 39.83 2.05 11.69
N ALA A 237 41.07 2.15 11.21
CA ALA A 237 42.04 1.06 11.31
C ALA A 237 42.36 0.70 12.77
N ALA A 238 42.47 1.71 13.66
CA ALA A 238 42.67 1.48 15.09
C ALA A 238 41.45 0.82 15.76
N ILE A 239 40.23 1.18 15.37
CA ILE A 239 38.99 0.55 15.86
C ILE A 239 38.89 -0.90 15.39
N LEU A 240 39.20 -1.18 14.12
CA LEU A 240 39.20 -2.54 13.59
C LEU A 240 40.28 -3.41 14.24
N ALA A 241 41.47 -2.87 14.48
CA ALA A 241 42.53 -3.55 15.21
C ALA A 241 42.18 -3.77 16.69
N ALA A 242 41.44 -2.85 17.32
CA ALA A 242 40.93 -3.04 18.67
C ALA A 242 39.82 -4.10 18.71
N ARG A 243 38.95 -4.15 17.70
CA ARG A 243 37.88 -5.16 17.57
C ARG A 243 38.45 -6.55 17.32
N SER A 244 39.47 -6.68 16.48
CA SER A 244 40.16 -7.97 16.28
C SER A 244 40.87 -8.44 17.55
N ARG A 245 41.49 -7.52 18.30
CA ARG A 245 42.07 -7.82 19.62
C ARG A 245 41.01 -8.20 20.66
N LEU A 246 39.83 -7.58 20.64
CA LEU A 246 38.72 -7.96 21.53
C LEU A 246 38.16 -9.34 21.18
N GLN A 247 38.08 -9.71 19.89
CA GLN A 247 37.72 -11.07 19.47
C GLN A 247 38.78 -12.10 19.84
N GLU A 248 40.06 -11.74 19.77
CA GLU A 248 41.17 -12.58 20.23
C GLU A 248 41.18 -12.70 21.77
N GLU A 249 40.88 -11.63 22.52
CA GLU A 249 40.75 -11.66 23.98
C GLU A 249 39.47 -12.34 24.48
N GLU A 250 38.37 -12.33 23.73
CA GLU A 250 37.16 -13.13 24.03
C GLU A 250 37.43 -14.63 23.93
N ASN A 251 38.31 -15.03 23.00
CA ASN A 251 38.82 -16.40 22.90
C ASN A 251 39.85 -16.74 23.99
N SER A 252 40.38 -15.76 24.72
CA SER A 252 41.39 -15.98 25.76
C SER A 252 41.27 -15.00 26.93
N LYS A 253 40.34 -15.22 27.87
CA LYS A 253 40.52 -14.73 29.25
C LYS A 253 39.65 -15.48 30.27
N SER A 254 40.24 -16.53 30.85
CA SER A 254 40.16 -16.75 32.30
C SER A 254 41.19 -15.83 32.98
N LYS A 255 40.71 -15.03 33.95
CA LYS A 255 41.45 -14.19 34.93
C LYS A 255 42.05 -12.85 34.47
N GLY A 256 41.65 -11.80 35.19
CA GLY A 256 42.53 -10.70 35.63
C GLY A 256 42.36 -9.36 34.92
N GLU A 257 41.90 -8.35 35.67
CA GLU A 257 41.68 -6.96 35.25
C GLU A 257 42.94 -6.26 34.70
N ALA A 258 42.77 -5.55 33.58
CA ALA A 258 43.63 -4.44 33.18
C ALA A 258 42.79 -3.36 32.46
N LYS A 259 42.84 -2.13 32.98
CA LYS A 259 42.07 -0.97 32.50
C LYS A 259 42.75 -0.39 31.25
N ALA A 260 42.27 -0.75 30.06
CA ALA A 260 42.69 -0.14 28.80
C ALA A 260 41.94 1.18 28.55
N THR A 261 42.69 2.26 28.29
CA THR A 261 42.17 3.57 27.90
C THR A 261 41.48 3.49 26.54
N GLN A 262 40.15 3.48 26.53
CA GLN A 262 39.35 3.44 25.31
C GLN A 262 39.54 4.70 24.46
N SER A 263 40.04 4.52 23.23
CA SER A 263 40.20 5.58 22.24
C SER A 263 39.09 5.49 21.18
N PHE A 264 38.16 6.45 21.25
CA PHE A 264 37.10 6.80 20.29
C PHE A 264 36.01 5.74 20.02
N SER A 265 34.74 6.14 20.20
CA SER A 265 33.58 5.26 19.97
C SER A 265 33.08 5.31 18.52
N ILE A 266 32.38 4.26 18.08
CA ILE A 266 31.69 4.18 16.77
C ILE A 266 30.72 5.36 16.59
N VAL A 267 30.09 5.81 17.68
CA VAL A 267 29.17 6.94 17.69
C VAL A 267 29.90 8.27 17.43
N ASP A 268 31.11 8.43 17.97
CA ASP A 268 31.94 9.62 17.73
C ASP A 268 32.43 9.67 16.27
N ALA A 269 32.76 8.51 15.69
CA ALA A 269 33.16 8.39 14.28
C ALA A 269 31.99 8.66 13.31
N ALA A 270 30.80 8.13 13.60
CA ALA A 270 29.60 8.37 12.80
C ALA A 270 29.17 9.85 12.86
N SER A 271 29.21 10.45 14.04
CA SER A 271 28.87 11.87 14.21
C SER A 271 29.87 12.80 13.51
N ALA A 272 31.16 12.44 13.53
CA ALA A 272 32.21 13.16 12.80
C ALA A 272 32.05 13.09 11.27
N ALA A 273 31.56 11.97 10.74
CA ALA A 273 31.29 11.79 9.31
C ALA A 273 30.11 12.66 8.84
N VAL A 274 29.03 12.70 9.63
CA VAL A 274 27.83 13.49 9.33
C VAL A 274 28.12 15.00 9.34
N HIS A 275 28.98 15.47 10.26
CA HIS A 275 29.20 16.91 10.45
C HIS A 275 30.51 17.43 9.84
N GLY A 276 31.30 16.59 9.16
CA GLY A 276 32.54 17.00 8.51
C GLY A 276 33.64 17.48 9.48
N ARG A 277 33.65 17.01 10.73
CA ARG A 277 34.63 17.42 11.78
C ARG A 277 35.57 16.27 12.16
N SER A 278 36.59 16.54 12.99
CA SER A 278 37.49 15.50 13.51
C SER A 278 36.84 14.71 14.64
N ALA A 279 37.22 13.44 14.81
CA ALA A 279 36.69 12.56 15.87
C ALA A 279 36.95 13.11 17.30
N ALA A 280 38.02 13.89 17.47
CA ALA A 280 38.34 14.58 18.72
C ALA A 280 37.33 15.71 19.04
N ALA A 281 36.86 16.44 18.01
CA ALA A 281 35.86 17.49 18.18
C ALA A 281 34.45 16.92 18.44
N ALA A 282 34.11 15.79 17.82
CA ALA A 282 32.82 15.10 18.05
C ALA A 282 32.67 14.55 19.47
N LYS A 283 33.79 14.20 20.13
CA LYS A 283 33.80 13.75 21.53
C LYS A 283 33.39 14.85 22.53
N ALA A 284 33.49 16.12 22.15
CA ALA A 284 33.28 17.26 23.04
C ALA A 284 31.82 17.74 23.13
N SER A 285 30.91 17.35 22.21
CA SER A 285 29.50 17.75 22.26
C SER A 285 28.59 16.58 22.64
N SER A 286 27.74 16.79 23.65
CA SER A 286 26.85 15.75 24.22
C SER A 286 25.44 15.74 23.64
N SER A 287 25.02 16.77 22.89
CA SER A 287 23.63 16.96 22.41
C SER A 287 23.26 16.15 21.16
N ASP A 288 24.23 15.77 20.32
CA ASP A 288 23.94 15.37 18.92
C ASP A 288 23.87 13.84 18.70
N LYS A 289 23.94 13.05 19.78
CA LYS A 289 23.92 11.57 19.73
C LYS A 289 22.53 10.98 19.43
N THR A 290 21.49 11.80 19.43
CA THR A 290 20.09 11.42 19.22
C THR A 290 19.72 11.28 17.75
N ALA A 291 20.22 12.16 16.87
CA ALA A 291 19.92 12.14 15.43
C ALA A 291 20.43 10.86 14.73
N ALA A 292 21.58 10.34 15.13
CA ALA A 292 22.15 9.10 14.58
C ALA A 292 21.34 7.84 14.94
N ARG A 293 20.58 7.85 16.06
CA ARG A 293 19.68 6.74 16.43
C ARG A 293 18.41 6.71 15.58
N ILE A 294 17.95 7.87 15.11
CA ILE A 294 16.71 8.02 14.34
C ILE A 294 16.91 7.52 12.90
N ALA A 295 18.08 7.76 12.29
CA ALA A 295 18.37 7.34 10.92
C ALA A 295 18.45 5.81 10.72
N MET A 296 18.81 5.04 11.76
CA MET A 296 18.78 3.58 11.71
C MET A 296 17.35 3.00 11.73
N HIS A 297 16.35 3.79 12.13
CA HIS A 297 14.97 3.33 12.28
C HIS A 297 14.13 3.46 11.00
N MET A 298 14.58 4.22 9.98
CA MET A 298 13.78 4.56 8.80
C MET A 298 14.03 3.71 7.54
N SER A 299 15.00 2.80 7.54
CA SER A 299 15.46 2.09 6.33
C SER A 299 14.88 0.67 6.14
N GLY A 300 13.64 0.38 6.56
CA GLY A 300 13.11 -0.97 6.33
C GLY A 300 11.61 -1.13 6.38
N GLU A 301 10.95 -1.08 5.23
CA GLU A 301 9.80 -1.94 4.99
C GLU A 301 10.18 -2.90 3.87
N ARG A 302 10.59 -4.12 4.25
CA ARG A 302 10.64 -5.24 3.32
C ARG A 302 9.22 -5.74 3.11
N ALA A 303 8.85 -5.99 1.86
CA ALA A 303 7.57 -6.54 1.49
C ALA A 303 7.32 -7.89 2.22
N PRO A 304 6.08 -8.17 2.67
CA PRO A 304 5.74 -9.45 3.26
C PRO A 304 5.97 -10.57 2.24
N VAL A 305 6.63 -11.63 2.69
CA VAL A 305 7.13 -12.74 1.85
C VAL A 305 6.00 -13.58 1.24
N ASN A 306 4.78 -13.52 1.79
CA ASN A 306 3.63 -14.28 1.31
C ASN A 306 2.33 -13.46 1.23
N ALA A 307 2.28 -12.56 0.24
CA ALA A 307 1.05 -11.87 -0.12
C ALA A 307 0.46 -12.42 -1.43
N LYS A 308 -0.78 -12.91 -1.39
CA LYS A 308 -1.54 -13.32 -2.59
C LYS A 308 -2.01 -12.08 -3.33
N LEU A 309 -1.70 -11.99 -4.62
CA LEU A 309 -2.28 -10.98 -5.50
C LEU A 309 -3.72 -11.42 -5.85
N VAL A 310 -4.69 -10.94 -5.08
CA VAL A 310 -6.11 -11.21 -5.34
C VAL A 310 -6.63 -10.18 -6.33
N LYS A 311 -7.27 -10.66 -7.41
CA LYS A 311 -7.97 -9.80 -8.36
C LYS A 311 -9.00 -8.96 -7.59
N SER A 312 -8.77 -7.67 -7.49
CA SER A 312 -9.72 -6.79 -6.83
C SER A 312 -10.98 -6.64 -7.69
N ARG A 313 -12.07 -6.20 -7.07
CA ARG A 313 -13.30 -5.85 -7.79
C ARG A 313 -13.13 -4.57 -8.62
N TYR A 314 -12.04 -3.84 -8.43
CA TYR A 314 -11.75 -2.59 -9.08
C TYR A 314 -10.80 -2.81 -10.26
N THR A 315 -11.09 -2.13 -11.36
CA THR A 315 -10.18 -2.07 -12.52
C THR A 315 -9.07 -1.06 -12.23
N THR A 316 -7.88 -1.26 -12.79
CA THR A 316 -6.76 -0.29 -12.74
C THR A 316 -7.14 1.09 -13.30
N GLY A 317 -8.27 1.14 -14.02
CA GLY A 317 -8.82 2.36 -14.58
C GLY A 317 -8.07 2.82 -15.83
N ALA A 318 -7.09 2.05 -16.33
CA ALA A 318 -6.31 2.39 -17.51
C ALA A 318 -7.18 2.52 -18.77
N ALA A 319 -8.06 1.55 -19.02
CA ALA A 319 -9.01 1.60 -20.13
C ALA A 319 -9.99 2.77 -20.00
N SER A 320 -10.55 3.00 -18.81
CA SER A 320 -11.43 4.13 -18.52
C SER A 320 -10.69 5.47 -18.74
N ARG A 321 -9.44 5.58 -18.27
CA ARG A 321 -8.59 6.76 -18.44
C ARG A 321 -8.27 7.01 -19.91
N SER A 322 -7.97 5.97 -20.68
CA SER A 322 -7.72 6.10 -22.13
C SER A 322 -8.98 6.47 -22.91
N PHE A 323 -10.15 6.04 -22.46
CA PHE A 323 -11.42 6.41 -23.08
C PHE A 323 -11.79 7.86 -22.81
N THR A 324 -11.46 8.38 -21.62
CA THR A 324 -11.83 9.74 -21.20
C THR A 324 -10.73 10.78 -21.40
N SER A 325 -9.48 10.37 -21.62
CA SER A 325 -8.33 11.28 -21.76
C SER A 325 -7.69 11.11 -23.12
N THR A 326 -7.50 12.22 -23.83
CA THR A 326 -6.78 12.29 -25.11
C THR A 326 -5.26 12.16 -24.96
N SER A 327 -4.75 12.02 -23.74
CA SER A 327 -3.30 11.98 -23.43
C SER A 327 -2.77 10.57 -23.18
N TYR A 328 -3.66 9.59 -23.07
CA TYR A 328 -3.30 8.19 -22.82
C TYR A 328 -3.55 7.36 -24.07
N ASP A 329 -2.67 6.40 -24.34
CA ASP A 329 -2.85 5.47 -25.45
C ASP A 329 -4.16 4.69 -25.30
N PRO A 330 -4.89 4.43 -26.40
CA PRO A 330 -6.17 3.74 -26.33
C PRO A 330 -5.98 2.31 -25.82
N VAL A 331 -6.39 2.07 -24.57
CA VAL A 331 -6.37 0.75 -23.92
C VAL A 331 -7.77 0.17 -24.00
N THR A 332 -7.91 -0.92 -24.74
CA THR A 332 -9.21 -1.59 -24.98
C THR A 332 -9.51 -2.70 -23.97
N LYS A 333 -8.51 -3.18 -23.23
CA LYS A 333 -8.65 -4.25 -22.23
C LYS A 333 -8.72 -3.65 -20.82
N ASN A 334 -9.79 -3.94 -20.08
CA ASN A 334 -9.90 -3.58 -18.66
C ASN A 334 -9.00 -4.49 -17.84
N GLU A 335 -7.86 -3.97 -17.41
CA GLU A 335 -7.01 -4.64 -16.43
C GLU A 335 -7.56 -4.45 -15.02
N TYR A 336 -7.52 -5.50 -14.22
CA TYR A 336 -7.97 -5.47 -12.84
C TYR A 336 -6.79 -5.20 -11.92
N GLU A 337 -7.00 -4.35 -10.92
CA GLU A 337 -5.98 -4.11 -9.91
C GLU A 337 -5.88 -5.34 -9.01
N TYR A 338 -4.66 -5.82 -8.75
CA TYR A 338 -4.44 -6.95 -7.86
C TYR A 338 -4.02 -6.45 -6.49
N VAL A 339 -4.84 -6.72 -5.47
CA VAL A 339 -4.56 -6.34 -4.09
C VAL A 339 -3.80 -7.49 -3.42
N LYS A 340 -2.72 -7.13 -2.71
CA LYS A 340 -1.93 -8.06 -1.90
C LYS A 340 -2.69 -8.39 -0.61
N VAL A 341 -3.25 -9.60 -0.53
CA VAL A 341 -3.96 -10.13 0.65
C VAL A 341 -3.09 -11.18 1.34
N GLU A 342 -3.03 -11.16 2.67
CA GLU A 342 -2.34 -12.19 3.47
C GLU A 342 -2.94 -13.58 3.20
N LYS A 343 -2.09 -14.60 3.00
CA LYS A 343 -2.53 -15.98 2.76
C LYS A 343 -3.05 -16.56 4.08
N ASN A 344 -4.35 -16.84 4.13
CA ASN A 344 -4.98 -17.54 5.24
C ASN A 344 -5.27 -19.00 4.83
N PRO A 345 -4.39 -19.96 5.14
CA PRO A 345 -4.71 -21.38 4.94
C PRO A 345 -5.92 -21.77 5.79
N LYS A 346 -6.74 -22.70 5.29
CA LYS A 346 -7.88 -23.29 6.01
C LYS A 346 -7.58 -24.67 6.59
N LYS A 347 -6.35 -25.15 6.41
CA LYS A 347 -5.87 -26.44 6.88
C LYS A 347 -4.94 -26.20 8.06
N LYS A 348 -4.99 -27.11 9.02
CA LYS A 348 -4.08 -27.14 10.17
C LYS A 348 -2.70 -27.65 9.74
N GLY A 349 -1.65 -27.11 10.33
CA GLY A 349 -0.28 -27.59 10.16
C GLY A 349 0.10 -28.62 11.21
N TYR A 350 1.01 -29.54 10.89
CA TYR A 350 1.54 -30.53 11.82
C TYR A 350 3.06 -30.53 11.79
N VAL A 351 3.67 -30.33 12.96
CA VAL A 351 5.13 -30.29 13.14
C VAL A 351 5.53 -31.22 14.27
N GLN A 352 6.62 -31.96 14.08
CA GLN A 352 7.21 -32.80 15.10
C GLN A 352 8.60 -32.27 15.48
N LEU A 353 8.75 -31.97 16.76
CA LEU A 353 10.03 -31.61 17.36
C LEU A 353 10.68 -32.86 17.94
N HIS A 354 11.83 -33.24 17.41
CA HIS A 354 12.67 -34.29 18.00
C HIS A 354 13.52 -33.68 19.09
N THR A 355 13.24 -34.00 20.36
CA THR A 355 14.00 -33.49 21.51
C THR A 355 14.85 -34.57 22.16
N THR A 356 15.78 -34.19 23.03
CA THR A 356 16.60 -35.15 23.80
C THR A 356 15.80 -36.12 24.65
N HIS A 357 14.61 -35.73 25.11
CA HIS A 357 13.76 -36.56 25.97
C HIS A 357 12.64 -37.30 25.19
N GLY A 358 12.57 -37.13 23.87
CA GLY A 358 11.60 -37.77 22.99
C GLY A 358 10.95 -36.81 22.01
N ASP A 359 9.96 -37.29 21.28
CA ASP A 359 9.29 -36.52 20.23
C ASP A 359 8.07 -35.77 20.78
N LEU A 360 7.85 -34.56 20.27
CA LEU A 360 6.68 -33.73 20.54
C LEU A 360 5.96 -33.40 19.23
N ASN A 361 4.70 -33.81 19.12
CA ASN A 361 3.86 -33.53 17.95
C ASN A 361 2.96 -32.35 18.25
N ILE A 362 3.10 -31.29 17.47
CA ILE A 362 2.39 -30.02 17.61
C ILE A 362 1.43 -29.85 16.43
N GLU A 363 0.17 -29.60 16.75
CA GLU A 363 -0.85 -29.14 15.82
C GLU A 363 -0.88 -27.60 15.81
N LEU A 364 -0.84 -27.01 14.62
CA LEU A 364 -0.81 -25.57 14.40
C LEU A 364 -2.15 -25.08 13.84
N HIS A 365 -2.68 -24.00 14.42
CA HIS A 365 -3.95 -23.39 14.03
C HIS A 365 -3.76 -22.29 12.99
N CYS A 366 -3.28 -22.67 11.80
CA CYS A 366 -2.95 -21.74 10.71
C CYS A 366 -4.15 -20.90 10.22
N ASP A 367 -5.38 -21.40 10.41
CA ASP A 367 -6.62 -20.68 10.08
C ASP A 367 -6.84 -19.41 10.91
N ILE A 368 -6.38 -19.42 12.17
CA ILE A 368 -6.65 -18.36 13.15
C ILE A 368 -5.42 -17.46 13.30
N THR A 369 -4.23 -18.05 13.31
CA THR A 369 -2.95 -17.35 13.49
C THR A 369 -2.03 -17.57 12.29
N PRO A 370 -2.39 -17.05 11.11
CA PRO A 370 -1.70 -17.35 9.87
C PRO A 370 -0.25 -16.84 9.86
N ARG A 371 0.02 -15.63 10.38
CA ARG A 371 1.41 -15.11 10.38
C ARG A 371 2.28 -15.85 11.38
N THR A 372 1.73 -16.16 12.55
CA THR A 372 2.49 -16.86 13.59
C THR A 372 2.86 -18.28 13.15
N CYS A 373 1.91 -19.00 12.55
CA CYS A 373 2.16 -20.33 12.02
C CYS A 373 3.13 -20.33 10.83
N GLU A 374 3.03 -19.35 9.94
CA GLU A 374 3.97 -19.18 8.83
C GLU A 374 5.39 -18.99 9.34
N ASN A 375 5.59 -18.06 10.29
CA ASN A 375 6.89 -17.82 10.91
C ASN A 375 7.47 -19.11 11.52
N PHE A 376 6.65 -19.86 12.26
CA PHE A 376 7.09 -21.10 12.89
C PHE A 376 7.49 -22.17 11.86
N ILE A 377 6.63 -22.46 10.88
CA ILE A 377 6.89 -23.50 9.87
C ILE A 377 8.11 -23.15 9.02
N MET A 378 8.24 -21.90 8.58
CA MET A 378 9.38 -21.46 7.79
C MET A 378 10.70 -21.54 8.57
N LEU A 379 10.71 -21.17 9.86
CA LEU A 379 11.88 -21.35 10.72
C LEU A 379 12.22 -22.84 10.92
N CYS A 380 11.22 -23.70 11.00
CA CYS A 380 11.41 -25.16 11.03
C CYS A 380 12.04 -25.68 9.74
N GLU A 381 11.57 -25.26 8.57
CA GLU A 381 12.11 -25.67 7.26
C GLU A 381 13.53 -25.17 7.03
N GLN A 382 13.85 -23.96 7.49
CA GLN A 382 15.22 -23.43 7.46
C GLN A 382 16.17 -24.16 8.44
N GLY A 383 15.64 -25.03 9.30
CA GLY A 383 16.40 -25.71 10.34
C GLY A 383 16.87 -24.79 11.46
N TYR A 384 16.21 -23.63 11.65
CA TYR A 384 16.60 -22.61 12.64
C TYR A 384 16.56 -23.14 14.08
N TYR A 385 15.64 -24.07 14.36
CA TYR A 385 15.47 -24.67 15.68
C TYR A 385 16.38 -25.89 15.94
N ASN A 386 17.24 -26.27 14.99
CA ASN A 386 18.12 -27.43 15.15
C ASN A 386 19.26 -27.10 16.13
N GLY A 387 19.38 -27.89 17.18
CA GLY A 387 20.35 -27.69 18.26
C GLY A 387 19.94 -26.64 19.29
N VAL A 388 18.73 -26.09 19.22
CA VAL A 388 18.30 -25.01 20.12
C VAL A 388 17.88 -25.56 21.50
N PRO A 389 18.44 -25.05 22.61
CA PRO A 389 18.06 -25.46 23.96
C PRO A 389 16.80 -24.77 24.47
N PHE A 390 16.07 -25.44 25.36
CA PHE A 390 15.06 -24.83 26.21
C PHE A 390 15.74 -24.18 27.40
N HIS A 391 15.91 -22.86 27.32
CA HIS A 391 16.68 -22.11 28.30
C HIS A 391 15.89 -21.79 29.59
N ARG A 392 14.57 -22.01 29.63
CA ARG A 392 13.74 -21.72 30.81
C ARG A 392 12.66 -22.77 31.01
N ASN A 393 12.58 -23.34 32.21
CA ASN A 393 11.64 -24.39 32.58
C ASN A 393 11.08 -24.12 33.98
N ILE A 394 9.78 -23.86 34.08
CA ILE A 394 9.09 -23.61 35.35
C ILE A 394 8.07 -24.71 35.58
N ARG A 395 8.30 -25.52 36.62
CA ARG A 395 7.41 -26.63 37.00
C ARG A 395 5.99 -26.14 37.23
N ASN A 396 5.00 -26.91 36.77
CA ASN A 396 3.57 -26.57 36.81
C ASN A 396 3.17 -25.27 36.09
N PHE A 397 4.06 -24.65 35.33
CA PHE A 397 3.76 -23.42 34.59
C PHE A 397 4.05 -23.59 33.11
N MET A 398 5.32 -23.46 32.69
CA MET A 398 5.68 -23.46 31.27
C MET A 398 7.15 -23.80 31.03
N ILE A 399 7.44 -24.24 29.81
CA ILE A 399 8.78 -24.42 29.28
C ILE A 399 8.96 -23.54 28.04
N GLN A 400 10.04 -22.77 27.99
CA GLN A 400 10.31 -21.76 26.96
C GLN A 400 11.60 -22.10 26.20
N GLY A 401 11.55 -21.94 24.89
CA GLY A 401 12.64 -22.22 23.96
C GLY A 401 12.54 -21.36 22.69
N GLY A 402 13.28 -21.75 21.66
CA GLY A 402 13.28 -21.04 20.37
C GLY A 402 14.22 -19.84 20.29
N ASP A 403 15.18 -19.73 21.21
CA ASP A 403 16.30 -18.79 21.14
C ASP A 403 17.60 -19.53 20.78
N PRO A 404 18.16 -19.35 19.58
CA PRO A 404 19.39 -20.03 19.17
C PRO A 404 20.62 -19.61 19.98
N THR A 405 20.59 -18.45 20.65
CA THR A 405 21.68 -18.00 21.52
C THR A 405 21.62 -18.66 22.90
N GLY A 406 20.48 -19.24 23.28
CA GLY A 406 20.27 -19.83 24.61
C GLY A 406 20.28 -18.84 25.78
N THR A 407 20.34 -17.53 25.50
CA THR A 407 20.43 -16.48 26.53
C THR A 407 19.07 -16.12 27.13
N GLY A 408 18.01 -16.28 26.34
CA GLY A 408 16.62 -15.92 26.66
C GLY A 408 16.18 -14.58 26.10
N THR A 409 17.08 -13.79 25.52
CA THR A 409 16.80 -12.48 24.94
C THR A 409 16.96 -12.45 23.41
N GLY A 410 17.47 -13.52 22.81
CA GLY A 410 17.70 -13.61 21.37
C GLY A 410 16.48 -14.13 20.59
N GLY A 411 16.66 -14.30 19.29
CA GLY A 411 15.63 -14.84 18.40
C GLY A 411 15.01 -13.80 17.48
N GLU A 412 15.00 -14.10 16.20
CA GLU A 412 14.51 -13.23 15.14
C GLU A 412 13.39 -13.94 14.36
N SER A 413 12.40 -13.18 13.89
CA SER A 413 11.39 -13.72 12.98
C SER A 413 11.99 -13.92 11.57
N ILE A 414 11.27 -14.65 10.71
CA ILE A 414 11.65 -14.79 9.29
C ILE A 414 11.77 -13.46 8.55
N TRP A 415 11.11 -12.41 9.05
CA TRP A 415 11.12 -11.07 8.44
C TRP A 415 12.25 -10.19 8.97
N GLY A 416 13.04 -10.68 9.94
CA GLY A 416 14.09 -9.93 10.63
C GLY A 416 13.55 -8.81 11.52
N LYS A 417 12.24 -8.75 11.73
CA LYS A 417 11.55 -7.75 12.56
C LYS A 417 10.47 -8.39 13.44
N PRO A 418 10.18 -7.85 14.63
CA PRO A 418 9.07 -8.34 15.42
C PRO A 418 7.72 -8.18 14.70
N PHE A 419 6.79 -9.11 14.89
CA PHE A 419 5.49 -9.11 14.22
C PHE A 419 4.29 -9.02 15.18
N LYS A 420 3.13 -8.61 14.63
CA LYS A 420 1.88 -8.34 15.37
C LYS A 420 1.36 -9.57 16.12
N ASP A 421 0.76 -9.35 17.30
CA ASP A 421 0.00 -10.39 18.01
C ASP A 421 -1.30 -10.76 17.26
N GLU A 422 -1.64 -12.04 17.27
CA GLU A 422 -2.86 -12.60 16.65
C GLU A 422 -3.76 -13.22 17.71
N LEU A 423 -4.45 -12.37 18.48
CA LEU A 423 -5.25 -12.79 19.62
C LEU A 423 -6.68 -13.14 19.18
N ASN A 424 -7.16 -14.34 19.54
CA ASN A 424 -8.53 -14.77 19.26
C ASN A 424 -9.18 -15.38 20.51
N SER A 425 -10.44 -15.04 20.79
CA SER A 425 -11.19 -15.57 21.94
C SER A 425 -11.36 -17.09 21.93
N LYS A 426 -11.22 -17.75 20.77
CA LYS A 426 -11.27 -19.21 20.63
C LYS A 426 -10.00 -19.90 21.17
N LEU A 427 -8.87 -19.21 21.12
CA LEU A 427 -7.58 -19.75 21.51
C LEU A 427 -7.17 -19.14 22.86
N LEU A 428 -7.45 -19.89 23.91
CA LEU A 428 -7.12 -19.51 25.29
C LEU A 428 -6.03 -20.43 25.83
N HIS A 429 -5.29 -19.96 26.83
CA HIS A 429 -4.28 -20.73 27.55
C HIS A 429 -4.92 -21.70 28.55
N SER A 430 -5.87 -22.50 28.05
CA SER A 430 -6.63 -23.48 28.82
C SER A 430 -6.14 -24.88 28.46
N GLY A 431 -5.66 -25.62 29.47
CA GLY A 431 -5.14 -26.97 29.30
C GLY A 431 -3.63 -27.06 29.25
N ARG A 432 -3.14 -28.30 29.36
CA ARG A 432 -1.72 -28.66 29.24
C ARG A 432 -1.38 -28.86 27.76
N GLY A 433 -0.19 -28.45 27.36
CA GLY A 433 0.30 -28.61 25.99
C GLY A 433 -0.08 -27.48 25.04
N VAL A 434 -0.65 -26.36 25.53
CA VAL A 434 -0.89 -25.19 24.67
C VAL A 434 0.46 -24.54 24.31
N VAL A 435 0.65 -24.23 23.03
CA VAL A 435 1.88 -23.61 22.47
C VAL A 435 1.60 -22.16 22.09
N SER A 436 2.43 -21.26 22.59
CA SER A 436 2.24 -19.80 22.43
C SER A 436 3.56 -19.07 22.21
N MET A 437 3.51 -17.91 21.57
CA MET A 437 4.69 -17.08 21.32
C MET A 437 5.14 -16.32 22.56
N ALA A 438 6.44 -16.29 22.81
CA ALA A 438 7.04 -15.41 23.80
C ALA A 438 7.18 -14.00 23.22
N ASN A 439 6.86 -12.98 24.03
CA ASN A 439 6.99 -11.57 23.65
C ASN A 439 7.49 -10.74 24.83
N SER A 440 8.01 -9.54 24.52
CA SER A 440 8.52 -8.57 25.49
C SER A 440 7.61 -7.34 25.61
N GLY A 441 6.38 -7.46 25.11
CA GLY A 441 5.39 -6.39 24.98
C GLY A 441 4.47 -6.61 23.78
N PRO A 442 3.44 -5.77 23.60
CA PRO A 442 2.50 -5.89 22.49
C PRO A 442 3.22 -5.82 21.13
N HIS A 443 2.86 -6.73 20.22
CA HIS A 443 3.35 -6.80 18.84
C HIS A 443 4.87 -7.02 18.69
N THR A 444 5.49 -7.71 19.66
CA THR A 444 6.95 -7.97 19.66
C THR A 444 7.30 -9.45 19.47
N ASN A 445 6.50 -10.21 18.70
CA ASN A 445 6.76 -11.63 18.49
C ASN A 445 8.02 -11.85 17.63
N GLY A 446 8.86 -12.81 18.03
CA GLY A 446 10.10 -13.20 17.33
C GLY A 446 10.10 -14.67 16.95
N SER A 447 11.13 -15.43 17.33
CA SER A 447 11.21 -16.89 17.17
C SER A 447 10.91 -17.69 18.44
N GLN A 448 10.91 -17.03 19.61
CA GLN A 448 10.76 -17.70 20.89
C GLN A 448 9.31 -18.14 21.11
N PHE A 449 9.16 -19.36 21.65
CA PHE A 449 7.85 -19.92 21.99
C PHE A 449 7.93 -20.67 23.32
N PHE A 450 6.78 -20.86 23.94
CA PHE A 450 6.66 -21.64 25.15
C PHE A 450 5.50 -22.63 25.07
N ILE A 451 5.62 -23.71 25.84
CA ILE A 451 4.62 -24.75 25.98
C ILE A 451 4.15 -24.78 27.43
N LEU A 452 2.84 -24.79 27.65
CA LEU A 452 2.25 -24.80 28.98
C LEU A 452 2.18 -26.20 29.60
N TYR A 453 2.58 -26.32 30.86
CA TYR A 453 2.34 -27.52 31.68
C TYR A 453 0.96 -27.52 32.34
N LYS A 454 0.41 -26.33 32.59
CA LYS A 454 -0.88 -26.09 33.24
C LYS A 454 -1.59 -24.89 32.60
N SER A 455 -2.90 -24.86 32.71
CA SER A 455 -3.72 -23.70 32.29
C SER A 455 -3.25 -22.40 32.95
N ALA A 456 -3.07 -21.34 32.17
CA ALA A 456 -2.54 -20.06 32.60
C ALA A 456 -3.41 -18.90 32.10
N ASN A 457 -4.54 -18.65 32.77
CA ASN A 457 -5.52 -17.65 32.35
C ASN A 457 -4.98 -16.20 32.32
N HIS A 458 -3.92 -15.91 33.08
CA HIS A 458 -3.31 -14.57 33.15
C HIS A 458 -2.49 -14.19 31.90
N LEU A 459 -2.19 -15.17 31.04
CA LEU A 459 -1.49 -15.00 29.76
C LEU A 459 -2.46 -14.78 28.59
N ASN A 460 -3.77 -14.98 28.82
CA ASN A 460 -4.80 -14.74 27.82
C ASN A 460 -4.76 -13.29 27.33
N PHE A 461 -4.89 -13.11 26.02
CA PHE A 461 -4.82 -11.81 25.34
C PHE A 461 -3.49 -11.05 25.50
N LYS A 462 -2.43 -11.70 25.99
CA LYS A 462 -1.07 -11.14 26.02
C LYS A 462 -0.13 -11.86 25.06
N HIS A 463 -0.26 -13.18 25.00
CA HIS A 463 0.54 -14.03 24.12
C HIS A 463 -0.33 -14.65 23.04
N THR A 464 0.23 -14.75 21.84
CA THR A 464 -0.43 -15.37 20.70
C THR A 464 -0.35 -16.88 20.84
N VAL A 465 -1.49 -17.52 21.04
CA VAL A 465 -1.64 -18.99 21.02
C VAL A 465 -1.77 -19.40 19.56
N PHE A 466 -0.87 -20.26 19.08
CA PHE A 466 -0.85 -20.67 17.67
C PHE A 466 -0.91 -22.19 17.47
N GLY A 467 -0.83 -22.98 18.54
CA GLY A 467 -0.91 -24.43 18.43
C GLY A 467 -1.09 -25.16 19.76
N GLY A 468 -1.15 -26.49 19.66
CA GLY A 468 -1.28 -27.39 20.80
C GLY A 468 -0.53 -28.70 20.58
N VAL A 469 0.04 -29.24 21.64
CA VAL A 469 0.70 -30.55 21.64
C VAL A 469 -0.37 -31.63 21.62
N VAL A 470 -0.40 -32.40 20.54
CA VAL A 470 -1.36 -33.52 20.33
C VAL A 470 -0.72 -34.87 20.66
N GLY A 471 0.60 -34.98 20.53
CA GLY A 471 1.36 -36.20 20.85
C GLY A 471 2.64 -35.88 21.61
N GLY A 472 3.07 -36.78 22.49
CA GLY A 472 4.29 -36.58 23.31
C GLY A 472 4.04 -35.94 24.69
N LEU A 473 2.82 -36.02 25.22
CA LEU A 473 2.50 -35.55 26.58
C LEU A 473 3.33 -36.25 27.68
N THR A 474 3.75 -37.49 27.44
CA THR A 474 4.67 -38.23 28.30
C THR A 474 6.05 -37.59 28.32
N THR A 475 6.61 -37.25 27.16
CA THR A 475 7.87 -36.50 26.99
C THR A 475 7.83 -35.18 27.73
N LEU A 476 6.74 -34.42 27.54
CA LEU A 476 6.51 -33.15 28.22
C LEU A 476 6.47 -33.31 29.75
N SER A 477 5.96 -34.44 30.25
CA SER A 477 5.95 -34.76 31.69
C SER A 477 7.32 -35.20 32.23
N VAL A 478 8.21 -35.72 31.37
CA VAL A 478 9.60 -36.01 31.73
C VAL A 478 10.40 -34.70 31.77
N MET A 479 10.23 -33.82 30.78
CA MET A 479 10.87 -32.49 30.72
C MET A 479 10.51 -31.63 31.94
N GLU A 480 9.27 -31.73 32.44
CA GLU A 480 8.84 -31.02 33.65
C GLU A 480 9.57 -31.48 34.93
N LYS A 481 9.98 -32.75 35.01
CA LYS A 481 10.63 -33.31 36.20
C LYS A 481 12.11 -32.95 36.30
N VAL A 482 12.72 -32.44 35.23
CA VAL A 482 14.12 -32.02 35.20
C VAL A 482 14.36 -30.97 36.29
N PRO A 483 15.41 -31.09 37.12
CA PRO A 483 15.74 -30.09 38.12
C PRO A 483 16.30 -28.82 37.46
N VAL A 484 15.98 -27.67 38.04
CA VAL A 484 16.29 -26.34 37.49
C VAL A 484 17.16 -25.56 38.47
N ASP A 485 17.96 -24.67 37.94
CA ASP A 485 18.79 -23.71 38.67
C ASP A 485 17.98 -22.48 39.14
N ASP A 486 18.60 -21.60 39.92
CA ASP A 486 17.98 -20.37 40.45
C ASP A 486 17.48 -19.40 39.35
N ASN A 487 18.02 -19.52 38.13
CA ASN A 487 17.61 -18.74 36.95
C ASN A 487 16.55 -19.45 36.08
N ASP A 488 15.81 -20.42 36.65
CA ASP A 488 14.84 -21.28 35.95
C ASP A 488 15.45 -22.11 34.79
N ARG A 489 16.79 -22.25 34.73
CA ARG A 489 17.49 -22.99 33.67
C ARG A 489 17.56 -24.48 34.02
N PRO A 490 17.19 -25.41 33.10
CA PRO A 490 17.38 -26.84 33.33
C PRO A 490 18.85 -27.21 33.58
N LEU A 491 19.11 -28.01 34.62
CA LEU A 491 20.45 -28.57 34.88
C LEU A 491 20.85 -29.60 33.83
N GLU A 492 19.89 -30.41 33.40
CA GLU A 492 20.05 -31.29 32.23
C GLU A 492 19.60 -30.51 30.99
N GLU A 493 20.50 -30.40 30.01
CA GLU A 493 20.23 -29.63 28.80
C GLU A 493 19.15 -30.31 27.93
N ILE A 494 17.97 -29.69 27.91
CA ILE A 494 16.88 -30.08 27.03
C ILE A 494 17.05 -29.31 25.71
N LYS A 495 17.30 -30.00 24.59
CA LYS A 495 17.45 -29.37 23.28
C LYS A 495 16.62 -30.02 22.19
N ILE A 496 16.30 -29.23 21.18
CA ILE A 496 15.66 -29.68 19.94
C ILE A 496 16.79 -30.19 19.04
N ILE A 497 16.77 -31.46 18.69
CA ILE A 497 17.77 -32.11 17.83
C ILE A 497 17.45 -31.79 16.37
N ASN A 498 16.21 -32.02 15.99
CA ASN A 498 15.72 -31.80 14.62
C ASN A 498 14.23 -31.48 14.63
N VAL A 499 13.75 -30.87 13.56
CA VAL A 499 12.33 -30.59 13.34
C VAL A 499 11.87 -31.18 12.03
N THR A 500 10.78 -31.94 12.07
CA THR A 500 10.15 -32.54 10.89
C THR A 500 8.78 -31.91 10.69
N VAL A 501 8.57 -31.26 9.54
CA VAL A 501 7.26 -30.71 9.15
C VAL A 501 6.49 -31.80 8.40
N PHE A 502 5.37 -32.27 8.96
CA PHE A 502 4.56 -33.32 8.34
C PHE A 502 3.55 -32.77 7.33
N VAL A 503 2.92 -31.66 7.69
CA VAL A 503 1.90 -31.01 6.86
C VAL A 503 2.22 -29.52 6.85
N ASN A 504 2.69 -29.04 5.70
CA ASN A 504 2.82 -27.61 5.43
C ASN A 504 1.58 -27.14 4.64
N PRO A 505 0.64 -26.41 5.26
CA PRO A 505 -0.55 -25.93 4.57
C PRO A 505 -0.28 -24.74 3.64
N TYR A 506 0.94 -24.20 3.62
CA TYR A 506 1.32 -23.05 2.79
C TYR A 506 1.90 -23.47 1.44
N SER A 507 2.59 -24.61 1.33
CA SER A 507 3.18 -25.08 0.06
C SER A 507 2.14 -25.51 -0.96
N GLU A 508 1.06 -26.18 -0.53
CA GLU A 508 -0.03 -26.60 -1.44
C GLU A 508 -0.73 -25.38 -2.09
N LEU A 509 -0.84 -24.26 -1.36
CA LEU A 509 -1.42 -23.02 -1.90
C LEU A 509 -0.53 -22.39 -2.98
N ASP A 510 0.79 -22.55 -2.87
CA ASP A 510 1.74 -22.05 -3.86
C ASP A 510 1.68 -22.86 -5.16
N GLU A 511 1.48 -24.18 -5.04
CA GLU A 511 1.33 -25.10 -6.18
C GLU A 511 -0.01 -24.89 -6.92
N GLU A 512 -1.14 -24.82 -6.19
CA GLU A 512 -2.47 -24.53 -6.77
C GLU A 512 -2.48 -23.18 -7.53
N GLU A 513 -1.81 -22.16 -6.99
CA GLU A 513 -1.68 -20.85 -7.65
C GLU A 513 -0.77 -20.88 -8.89
N GLY A 514 0.31 -21.67 -8.86
CA GLY A 514 1.16 -21.91 -10.03
C GLY A 514 0.38 -22.54 -11.18
N GLU A 515 -0.49 -23.51 -10.86
CA GLU A 515 -1.35 -24.16 -11.84
C GLU A 515 -2.47 -23.24 -12.36
N GLU A 516 -3.10 -22.43 -11.50
CA GLU A 516 -4.14 -21.47 -11.91
C GLU A 516 -3.57 -20.36 -12.82
N LYS A 517 -2.37 -19.85 -12.52
CA LYS A 517 -1.67 -18.88 -13.40
C LYS A 517 -1.36 -19.49 -14.75
N ALA A 518 -0.82 -20.71 -14.78
CA ALA A 518 -0.50 -21.41 -16.02
C ALA A 518 -1.75 -21.75 -16.87
N LYS A 519 -2.91 -22.03 -16.23
CA LYS A 519 -4.19 -22.23 -16.94
C LYS A 519 -4.74 -20.93 -17.51
N THR A 520 -4.65 -19.83 -16.75
CA THR A 520 -5.15 -18.51 -17.17
C THR A 520 -4.36 -17.97 -18.37
N GLU A 521 -3.03 -18.13 -18.37
CA GLU A 521 -2.18 -17.72 -19.50
C GLU A 521 -2.52 -18.50 -20.79
N LYS A 522 -2.73 -19.83 -20.70
CA LYS A 522 -3.12 -20.65 -21.86
C LYS A 522 -4.48 -20.25 -22.46
N THR A 523 -5.45 -19.88 -21.63
CA THR A 523 -6.77 -19.44 -22.13
C THR A 523 -6.75 -18.09 -22.83
N VAL A 524 -5.81 -17.19 -22.48
CA VAL A 524 -5.69 -15.88 -23.13
C VAL A 524 -5.05 -16.00 -24.52
N ASP A 525 -4.09 -16.91 -24.70
CA ASP A 525 -3.45 -17.15 -25.99
C ASP A 525 -4.38 -17.78 -27.04
N ASP A 526 -5.33 -18.63 -26.61
CA ASP A 526 -6.32 -19.23 -27.52
C ASP A 526 -7.41 -18.21 -27.95
N GLU A 527 -7.83 -17.29 -27.06
CA GLU A 527 -8.82 -16.27 -27.40
C GLU A 527 -8.28 -15.14 -28.29
N ASP A 528 -6.99 -14.78 -28.16
CA ASP A 528 -6.37 -13.76 -29.02
C ASP A 528 -6.07 -14.29 -30.43
N LYS A 529 -5.93 -15.61 -30.65
CA LYS A 529 -5.80 -16.20 -32.01
C LYS A 529 -7.11 -16.23 -32.78
N ASP A 530 -8.25 -16.40 -32.11
CA ASP A 530 -9.56 -16.48 -32.77
C ASP A 530 -10.15 -15.12 -33.19
N LYS A 531 -9.58 -13.99 -32.71
CA LYS A 531 -10.06 -12.63 -33.02
C LYS A 531 -9.29 -11.88 -34.10
N VAL A 532 -8.14 -12.38 -34.57
CA VAL A 532 -7.29 -11.69 -35.58
C VAL A 532 -7.65 -12.12 -37.03
N GLY A 533 -8.90 -12.52 -37.28
CA GLY A 533 -9.25 -13.15 -38.56
C GLY A 533 -10.61 -12.84 -39.17
N SER A 534 -11.28 -11.70 -38.88
CA SER A 534 -12.56 -11.43 -39.57
C SER A 534 -13.08 -9.97 -39.54
N TRP A 535 -12.24 -8.93 -39.57
CA TRP A 535 -12.76 -7.55 -39.62
C TRP A 535 -12.10 -6.58 -40.61
N PHE A 536 -10.98 -6.93 -41.25
CA PHE A 536 -10.40 -6.11 -42.31
C PHE A 536 -10.15 -6.94 -43.56
N SER A 537 -11.15 -7.03 -44.42
CA SER A 537 -10.97 -7.42 -45.83
C SER A 537 -11.55 -6.28 -46.67
N ASN A 538 -10.63 -5.50 -47.24
CA ASN A 538 -10.88 -4.34 -48.08
C ASN A 538 -11.70 -4.71 -49.34
N PRO A 539 -12.64 -3.87 -49.80
CA PRO A 539 -13.29 -4.03 -51.09
C PRO A 539 -12.45 -3.33 -52.17
N GLY A 540 -11.76 -4.08 -53.03
CA GLY A 540 -11.10 -3.46 -54.18
C GLY A 540 -9.91 -4.21 -54.76
N ALA A 541 -10.16 -5.38 -55.35
CA ALA A 541 -9.34 -5.92 -56.44
C ALA A 541 -10.12 -7.09 -57.08
N GLY A 542 -10.90 -6.78 -58.13
CA GLY A 542 -11.57 -7.77 -58.94
C GLY A 542 -11.50 -7.35 -60.40
N THR A 543 -10.56 -7.93 -61.14
CA THR A 543 -10.60 -8.01 -62.60
C THR A 543 -11.59 -9.09 -63.03
N ALA A 544 -12.41 -8.76 -64.03
CA ALA A 544 -13.28 -9.53 -64.94
C ALA A 544 -13.04 -11.07 -65.00
N GLU A 545 -13.98 -12.00 -65.23
CA GLU A 545 -15.34 -12.09 -65.84
C GLU A 545 -15.80 -13.59 -65.67
N PRO A 546 -16.89 -14.14 -66.27
CA PRO A 546 -18.34 -13.85 -66.12
C PRO A 546 -19.17 -15.12 -65.75
N GLY A 547 -20.46 -14.96 -65.37
CA GLY A 547 -21.46 -16.01 -65.61
C GLY A 547 -22.62 -16.20 -64.61
N ALA A 548 -23.84 -15.91 -65.10
CA ALA A 548 -25.13 -16.52 -64.77
C ALA A 548 -25.89 -16.14 -63.45
N VAL A 549 -26.79 -15.15 -63.60
CA VAL A 549 -28.24 -15.16 -63.32
C VAL A 549 -28.75 -15.86 -62.04
N GLY A 550 -29.44 -15.09 -61.17
CA GLY A 550 -30.64 -15.60 -60.50
C GLY A 550 -30.94 -15.08 -59.08
N SER A 551 -31.85 -14.10 -59.02
CA SER A 551 -32.89 -13.87 -57.99
C SER A 551 -32.49 -13.52 -56.54
N GLY A 552 -33.11 -12.45 -56.04
CA GLY A 552 -32.92 -11.90 -54.70
C GLY A 552 -33.50 -12.75 -53.57
N GLY A 553 -33.01 -12.49 -52.35
CA GLY A 553 -33.55 -13.08 -51.13
C GLY A 553 -32.79 -12.63 -49.90
N VAL A 554 -33.34 -11.64 -49.20
CA VAL A 554 -32.95 -11.25 -47.84
C VAL A 554 -33.40 -12.36 -46.88
N GLY A 555 -32.49 -12.97 -46.13
CA GLY A 555 -32.87 -13.90 -45.05
C GLY A 555 -31.80 -14.93 -44.67
N LYS A 556 -30.88 -14.59 -43.76
CA LYS A 556 -29.98 -15.55 -43.10
C LYS A 556 -29.80 -15.26 -41.60
N TYR A 557 -30.90 -15.37 -40.84
CA TYR A 557 -30.83 -15.53 -39.38
C TYR A 557 -31.85 -16.58 -38.90
N LEU A 558 -31.67 -17.81 -39.35
CA LEU A 558 -32.27 -19.00 -38.74
C LEU A 558 -31.21 -20.12 -38.78
N LYS A 559 -30.44 -20.26 -37.70
CA LYS A 559 -29.66 -21.49 -37.48
C LYS A 559 -30.57 -22.49 -36.76
N ALA A 560 -30.95 -23.51 -37.51
CA ALA A 560 -31.64 -24.70 -37.04
C ALA A 560 -30.74 -25.51 -36.08
N ARG A 561 -31.36 -26.04 -35.03
CA ARG A 561 -30.81 -27.07 -34.14
C ARG A 561 -30.54 -28.35 -34.93
N ASN A 562 -29.33 -28.89 -34.81
CA ASN A 562 -28.90 -30.15 -35.39
C ASN A 562 -29.79 -31.33 -34.94
N ALA A 563 -30.22 -32.14 -35.92
CA ALA A 563 -30.69 -33.51 -35.70
C ALA A 563 -30.28 -34.40 -36.90
N LYS A 564 -29.53 -35.47 -36.60
CA LYS A 564 -29.51 -36.84 -37.19
C LYS A 564 -28.25 -37.56 -36.68
N GLY A 565 -28.24 -38.86 -36.41
CA GLY A 565 -29.20 -39.97 -36.59
C GLY A 565 -28.86 -41.11 -35.62
N GLY A 566 -29.45 -42.30 -35.67
CA GLY A 566 -30.38 -42.91 -36.61
C GLY A 566 -30.76 -44.34 -36.15
N SER A 567 -31.55 -45.02 -37.00
CA SER A 567 -32.06 -46.42 -36.91
C SER A 567 -33.07 -46.70 -35.78
N GLY A 568 -34.16 -47.44 -35.94
CA GLY A 568 -34.74 -48.21 -37.04
C GLY A 568 -35.79 -49.17 -36.43
N ALA A 569 -36.91 -49.35 -37.12
CA ALA A 569 -37.87 -50.45 -37.05
C ALA A 569 -38.77 -50.70 -35.80
N ASP A 570 -40.06 -50.84 -36.14
CA ASP A 570 -41.08 -51.76 -35.65
C ASP A 570 -41.90 -51.55 -34.35
N ALA A 571 -43.21 -51.41 -34.62
CA ALA A 571 -44.36 -52.14 -34.09
C ALA A 571 -44.93 -51.85 -32.68
N GLU A 572 -46.20 -51.42 -32.76
CA GLU A 572 -47.36 -51.82 -31.95
C GLU A 572 -47.61 -51.32 -30.52
N ASN A 573 -48.86 -50.82 -30.40
CA ASN A 573 -49.82 -50.92 -29.30
C ASN A 573 -49.59 -50.19 -27.98
N GLY A 574 -50.56 -49.32 -27.69
CA GLY A 574 -51.42 -49.56 -26.53
C GLY A 574 -51.54 -48.42 -25.52
N SER A 575 -52.69 -47.74 -25.58
CA SER A 575 -53.48 -47.24 -24.44
C SER A 575 -52.85 -46.18 -23.50
N ALA A 576 -53.31 -44.94 -23.42
CA ALA A 576 -54.62 -44.43 -22.98
C ALA A 576 -54.49 -43.68 -21.63
N VAL A 577 -54.90 -42.39 -21.65
CA VAL A 577 -55.80 -41.75 -20.65
C VAL A 577 -55.12 -41.37 -19.30
N THR A 578 -55.17 -40.14 -18.75
CA THR A 578 -56.14 -39.00 -18.72
C THR A 578 -55.41 -37.73 -18.22
N LYS A 579 -55.57 -36.54 -18.84
CA LYS A 579 -56.42 -35.37 -18.43
C LYS A 579 -56.20 -34.86 -16.98
N LYS A 580 -56.05 -33.56 -16.65
CA LYS A 580 -56.71 -32.33 -17.19
C LYS A 580 -56.14 -31.03 -16.52
N ARG A 581 -56.03 -29.96 -17.32
CA ARG A 581 -56.31 -28.48 -17.13
C ARG A 581 -55.76 -27.74 -15.88
N LYS A 582 -55.01 -26.62 -15.93
CA LYS A 582 -54.92 -25.35 -16.72
C LYS A 582 -55.80 -24.18 -16.21
N VAL A 583 -55.17 -22.99 -16.17
CA VAL A 583 -55.67 -21.59 -16.16
C VAL A 583 -55.92 -21.00 -14.76
N GLY A 584 -55.55 -19.76 -14.39
CA GLY A 584 -54.97 -18.62 -15.10
C GLY A 584 -54.81 -17.40 -14.16
N ALA A 585 -54.30 -16.30 -14.73
CA ALA A 585 -53.73 -15.09 -14.12
C ALA A 585 -54.65 -14.18 -13.27
N SER A 586 -54.05 -13.41 -12.35
CA SER A 586 -54.36 -11.98 -12.16
C SER A 586 -53.26 -11.21 -11.39
N THR A 587 -53.00 -10.02 -11.92
CA THR A 587 -52.33 -8.80 -11.43
C THR A 587 -52.35 -8.43 -9.95
N GLY A 588 -51.32 -7.69 -9.52
CA GLY A 588 -51.29 -6.72 -8.41
C GLY A 588 -49.85 -6.47 -7.93
N ASP A 589 -49.42 -5.33 -7.40
CA ASP A 589 -49.85 -3.93 -7.38
C ASP A 589 -48.63 -3.19 -6.77
N TYR A 590 -48.34 -1.95 -7.19
CA TYR A 590 -47.17 -1.18 -6.71
C TYR A 590 -47.51 -0.48 -5.38
N GLY A 591 -46.71 -0.74 -4.33
CA GLY A 591 -46.92 -0.20 -2.98
C GLY A 591 -46.52 1.28 -2.83
N ASN A 592 -47.39 2.00 -2.10
CA ASN A 592 -47.27 3.41 -1.72
C ASN A 592 -46.30 3.60 -0.52
N PHE A 593 -45.51 4.68 -0.52
CA PHE A 593 -44.40 4.95 0.41
C PHE A 593 -44.74 6.10 1.38
N SER A 594 -45.77 5.90 2.21
CA SER A 594 -46.17 6.87 3.24
C SER A 594 -45.92 6.32 4.65
N SER A 595 -44.66 6.02 4.95
CA SER A 595 -44.10 5.98 6.31
C SER A 595 -42.62 5.58 6.24
N TRP A 596 -41.76 6.49 5.74
CA TRP A 596 -40.40 6.60 6.26
C TRP A 596 -39.77 7.96 5.93
#